data_AF-A0A959IUY0-F1
#
_entry.id   AF-A0A959IUY0-F1
#
_cell.length_a   1.000
_cell.length_b   1.000
_cell.length_c   1.000
_cell.angle_alpha   90.00
_cell.angle_beta   90.00
_cell.angle_gamma   90.00
#
_symmetry.space_group_name_H-M   'P 1'
#
loop_
_entity.id
_entity.type
_entity.pdbx_description
1 polymer ?
#
loop_
_entity_poly.entity_id
_entity_poly.type
_entity_poly.pdbx_seq_one_letter_code
_entity_poly.pdbx_strand_id
1 'polypeptide(L)'
;VIEANPRASRTTPFIAKAYNVPFLKIATQVMLGTHKLKDFNIQPQPKGFAIKVPVFSFNKFPNVDKNLGPEMKSTGEAIRFIKDLSDPFFKKLDNQRYMYLTR
;
A
#
# COMPACT_ATOMS: atom_id res chain seq x y z
N VAL A 1 -11.01 14.12 9.70
CA VAL A 1 -11.38 12.88 8.97
C VAL A 1 -11.58 13.25 7.51
N ILE A 2 -10.95 12.55 6.55
CA ILE A 2 -11.11 12.84 5.10
C ILE A 2 -12.30 12.05 4.54
N GLU A 3 -12.28 10.72 4.64
CA GLU A 3 -13.36 9.84 4.18
C GLU A 3 -13.33 8.50 4.93
N ALA A 4 -14.41 7.72 4.82
CA ALA A 4 -14.47 6.33 5.26
C ALA A 4 -15.07 5.47 4.15
N ASN A 5 -14.37 4.39 3.78
CA ASN A 5 -14.83 3.44 2.78
C ASN A 5 -15.18 2.13 3.49
N PRO A 6 -16.47 1.76 3.66
CA PRO A 6 -16.89 0.53 4.33
C PRO A 6 -16.74 -0.70 3.42
N ARG A 7 -15.59 -0.84 2.79
CA ARG A 7 -15.22 -1.92 1.85
C ARG A 7 -13.71 -2.11 1.86
N ALA A 8 -13.24 -3.20 1.25
CA ALA A 8 -11.81 -3.39 1.02
C ALA A 8 -11.23 -2.22 0.20
N SER A 9 -10.06 -1.74 0.61
CA SER A 9 -9.34 -0.68 -0.07
C SER A 9 -8.22 -1.27 -0.92
N ARG A 10 -7.68 -0.46 -1.85
CA ARG A 10 -6.49 -0.82 -2.65
C ARG A 10 -5.25 -1.11 -1.78
N THR A 11 -5.27 -0.76 -0.51
CA THR A 11 -4.15 -0.95 0.43
C THR A 11 -4.25 -2.27 1.20
N THR A 12 -5.41 -2.94 1.19
CA THR A 12 -5.62 -4.19 1.94
C THR A 12 -4.63 -5.31 1.56
N PRO A 13 -4.32 -5.56 0.26
CA PRO A 13 -3.34 -6.59 -0.11
C PRO A 13 -1.92 -6.27 0.37
N PHE A 14 -1.53 -4.99 0.36
CA PHE A 14 -0.24 -4.53 0.87
C PHE A 14 -0.12 -4.80 2.38
N ILE A 15 -1.13 -4.43 3.15
CA ILE A 15 -1.17 -4.64 4.62
C ILE A 15 -1.13 -6.15 4.94
N ALA A 16 -1.90 -6.96 4.21
CA ALA A 16 -1.90 -8.42 4.38
C ALA A 16 -0.51 -9.03 4.19
N LYS A 17 0.21 -8.61 3.15
CA LYS A 17 1.60 -9.05 2.90
C LYS A 17 2.58 -8.51 3.93
N ALA A 18 2.44 -7.24 4.32
CA ALA A 18 3.35 -6.58 5.26
C ALA A 18 3.31 -7.23 6.65
N TYR A 19 2.12 -7.61 7.12
CA TYR A 19 1.92 -8.24 8.42
C TYR A 19 1.89 -9.77 8.37
N ASN A 20 1.95 -10.36 7.18
CA ASN A 20 1.77 -11.80 6.97
C ASN A 20 0.46 -12.34 7.57
N VAL A 21 -0.64 -11.60 7.38
CA VAL A 21 -1.98 -11.96 7.87
C VAL A 21 -2.97 -11.97 6.70
N PRO A 22 -3.76 -13.05 6.51
CA PRO A 22 -4.71 -13.16 5.41
C PRO A 22 -6.03 -12.40 5.71
N PHE A 23 -5.97 -11.08 5.92
CA PHE A 23 -7.12 -10.25 6.31
C PHE A 23 -8.35 -10.41 5.41
N LEU A 24 -8.15 -10.57 4.09
CA LEU A 24 -9.26 -10.74 3.15
C LEU A 24 -10.00 -12.07 3.39
N LYS A 25 -9.25 -13.16 3.62
CA LYS A 25 -9.84 -14.47 3.91
C LYS A 25 -10.64 -14.43 5.22
N ILE A 26 -10.08 -13.80 6.24
CA ILE A 26 -10.74 -13.60 7.54
C ILE A 26 -12.04 -12.81 7.35
N ALA A 27 -11.97 -11.67 6.65
CA ALA A 27 -13.15 -10.86 6.37
C ALA A 27 -14.22 -11.65 5.60
N THR A 28 -13.84 -12.45 4.60
CA THR A 28 -14.76 -13.32 3.88
C THR A 28 -15.43 -14.34 4.79
N GLN A 29 -14.68 -15.03 5.65
CA GLN A 29 -15.24 -16.03 6.58
C GLN A 29 -16.21 -15.41 7.59
N VAL A 30 -15.93 -14.18 8.03
CA VAL A 30 -16.85 -13.39 8.86
C VAL A 30 -18.11 -13.00 8.09
N MET A 31 -17.97 -12.50 6.86
CA MET A 31 -19.12 -12.13 6.01
C MET A 31 -20.03 -13.32 5.70
N LEU A 32 -19.46 -14.52 5.56
CA LEU A 32 -20.21 -15.76 5.34
C LEU A 32 -20.85 -16.32 6.63
N GLY A 33 -20.62 -15.70 7.79
CA GLY A 33 -21.14 -16.17 9.08
C GLY A 33 -20.49 -17.45 9.60
N THR A 34 -19.49 -17.99 8.91
CA THR A 34 -18.80 -19.23 9.29
C THR A 34 -17.95 -19.08 10.56
N HIS A 35 -17.47 -17.87 10.82
CA HIS A 35 -16.60 -17.54 11.96
C HIS A 35 -16.91 -16.12 12.46
N LYS A 36 -16.65 -15.86 13.73
CA LYS A 36 -16.56 -14.52 14.33
C LYS A 36 -15.11 -14.08 14.37
N LEU A 37 -14.86 -12.76 14.51
CA LEU A 37 -13.50 -12.23 14.61
C LEU A 37 -12.69 -12.87 15.76
N LYS A 38 -13.34 -13.17 16.88
CA LYS A 38 -12.72 -13.82 18.04
C LYS A 38 -12.21 -15.24 17.77
N ASP A 39 -12.68 -15.88 16.71
CA ASP A 39 -12.30 -17.24 16.36
C ASP A 39 -10.94 -17.27 15.61
N PHE A 40 -10.42 -16.10 15.24
CA PHE A 40 -9.12 -15.96 14.59
C PHE A 40 -8.06 -15.47 15.57
N ASN A 41 -6.97 -16.22 15.69
CA ASN A 41 -5.75 -15.74 16.35
C ASN A 41 -4.91 -14.91 15.36
N ILE A 42 -5.20 -13.61 15.28
CA ILE A 42 -4.49 -12.68 14.41
C ILE A 42 -3.17 -12.27 15.08
N GLN A 43 -2.05 -12.82 14.59
CA GLN A 43 -0.71 -12.48 15.07
C GLN A 43 0.09 -11.82 13.94
N PRO A 44 0.08 -10.47 13.86
CA PRO A 44 0.89 -9.75 12.89
C PRO A 44 2.39 -10.01 13.13
N GLN A 45 3.13 -10.29 12.06
CA GLN A 45 4.57 -10.59 12.10
C GLN A 45 5.38 -9.54 11.31
N PRO A 46 5.37 -8.26 11.73
CA PRO A 46 6.15 -7.23 11.02
C PRO A 46 7.65 -7.50 11.16
N LYS A 47 8.38 -7.44 10.05
CA LYS A 47 9.85 -7.53 10.01
C LYS A 47 10.40 -6.27 9.36
N GLY A 48 11.06 -5.42 10.15
CA GLY A 48 11.52 -4.12 9.68
C GLY A 48 10.37 -3.25 9.19
N PHE A 49 10.51 -2.68 7.99
CA PHE A 49 9.51 -1.83 7.37
C PHE A 49 9.09 -2.36 5.99
N ALA A 50 7.81 -2.17 5.66
CA ALA A 50 7.26 -2.40 4.33
C ALA A 50 6.94 -1.04 3.68
N ILE A 51 7.48 -0.79 2.50
CA ILE A 51 7.27 0.42 1.71
C ILE A 51 6.41 0.07 0.51
N LYS A 52 5.34 0.84 0.32
CA LYS A 52 4.49 0.80 -0.88
C LYS A 52 4.92 1.89 -1.85
N VAL A 53 5.33 1.52 -3.06
CA VAL A 53 5.83 2.45 -4.08
C VAL A 53 4.89 2.43 -5.29
N PRO A 54 4.32 3.57 -5.71
CA PRO A 54 3.51 3.63 -6.91
C PRO A 54 4.35 3.45 -8.18
N VAL A 55 3.78 2.79 -9.18
CA VAL A 55 4.36 2.66 -10.53
C VAL A 55 3.54 3.53 -11.50
N PHE A 56 4.24 4.30 -12.32
CA PHE A 56 3.64 5.20 -13.30
C PHE A 56 3.97 4.77 -14.73
N SER A 57 2.98 4.82 -15.61
CA SER A 57 3.13 4.48 -17.03
C SER A 57 3.47 5.70 -17.90
N PHE A 58 4.10 6.75 -17.37
CA PHE A 58 4.35 8.00 -18.10
C PHE A 58 5.11 7.80 -19.42
N ASN A 59 5.97 6.79 -19.51
CA ASN A 59 6.69 6.47 -20.76
C ASN A 59 5.76 6.05 -21.90
N LYS A 60 4.57 5.51 -21.60
CA LYS A 60 3.56 5.15 -22.61
C LYS A 60 2.78 6.36 -23.12
N PHE A 61 2.87 7.49 -22.42
CA PHE A 61 2.10 8.70 -22.68
C PHE A 61 3.01 9.93 -22.62
N PRO A 62 3.85 10.19 -23.63
CA PRO A 62 4.89 11.22 -23.56
C PRO A 62 4.35 12.65 -23.39
N ASN A 63 3.14 12.92 -23.89
CA ASN A 63 2.53 14.25 -23.90
C ASN A 63 1.59 14.50 -22.71
N VAL A 64 1.47 13.57 -21.75
CA VAL A 64 0.61 13.79 -20.58
C VAL A 64 1.37 14.44 -19.44
N ASP A 65 0.65 15.28 -18.71
CA ASP A 65 1.17 15.93 -17.51
C ASP A 65 1.56 14.89 -16.44
N LYS A 66 2.84 14.92 -16.05
CA LYS A 66 3.44 14.03 -15.05
C LYS A 66 3.30 14.54 -13.62
N ASN A 67 2.76 15.75 -13.44
CA ASN A 67 2.54 16.32 -12.11
C ASN A 67 1.46 15.54 -11.35
N LEU A 68 1.67 15.36 -10.05
CA LEU A 68 0.75 14.70 -9.13
C LEU A 68 -0.12 15.74 -8.45
N GLY A 69 -1.41 15.42 -8.36
CA GLY A 69 -2.41 16.22 -7.70
C GLY A 69 -3.42 15.35 -6.94
N PRO A 70 -4.63 15.85 -6.69
CA PRO A 70 -5.68 15.10 -6.00
C PRO A 70 -6.14 13.84 -6.75
N GLU A 71 -5.99 13.81 -8.08
CA GLU A 71 -6.35 12.68 -8.92
C GLU A 71 -5.23 11.61 -8.96
N MET A 72 -5.65 10.34 -8.85
CA MET A 72 -4.73 9.20 -8.89
C MET A 72 -4.23 8.93 -10.32
N LYS A 73 -2.93 9.12 -10.57
CA LYS A 73 -2.28 8.84 -11.88
C LYS A 73 -1.49 7.52 -11.96
N SER A 74 -1.30 6.81 -10.85
CA SER A 74 -0.51 5.57 -10.83
C SER A 74 -1.27 4.39 -11.44
N THR A 75 -0.55 3.48 -12.08
CA THR A 75 -1.12 2.30 -12.77
C THR A 75 -0.85 1.00 -12.03
N GLY A 76 0.05 1.02 -11.05
CA GLY A 76 0.38 -0.13 -10.24
C GLY A 76 1.13 0.25 -8.97
N GLU A 77 1.56 -0.77 -8.25
CA GLU A 77 2.30 -0.63 -7.00
C GLU A 77 3.30 -1.78 -6.82
N ALA A 78 4.43 -1.46 -6.20
CA ALA A 78 5.42 -2.42 -5.75
C ALA A 78 5.57 -2.35 -4.23
N ILE A 79 5.85 -3.51 -3.63
CA ILE A 79 6.23 -3.60 -2.22
C ILE A 79 7.75 -3.77 -2.12
N ARG A 80 8.36 -3.10 -1.14
CA ARG A 80 9.76 -3.25 -0.76
C ARG A 80 9.84 -3.46 0.74
N PHE A 81 10.59 -4.47 1.16
CA PHE A 81 10.85 -4.74 2.57
C PHE A 81 12.27 -4.29 2.88
N ILE A 82 12.43 -3.53 3.95
CA ILE A 82 13.73 -3.02 4.42
C ILE A 82 13.88 -3.33 5.91
N LYS A 83 15.11 -3.47 6.38
CA LYS A 83 15.37 -3.75 7.80
C LYS A 83 15.10 -2.52 8.67
N ASP A 84 15.58 -1.36 8.22
CA ASP A 84 15.50 -0.10 8.94
C ASP A 84 15.60 1.08 7.96
N LEU A 85 15.37 2.30 8.44
CA LEU A 85 15.34 3.52 7.62
C LEU A 85 16.73 3.96 7.14
N SER A 86 17.82 3.28 7.52
CA SER A 86 19.14 3.56 6.97
C SER A 86 19.32 3.01 5.54
N ASP A 87 18.38 2.16 5.09
CA ASP A 87 18.37 1.51 3.79
C ASP A 87 18.55 2.51 2.62
N PRO A 88 19.52 2.29 1.70
CA PRO A 88 19.78 3.19 0.58
C PRO A 88 18.58 3.42 -0.33
N PHE A 89 17.71 2.41 -0.50
CA PHE A 89 16.50 2.54 -1.30
C PHE A 89 15.53 3.55 -0.66
N PHE A 90 15.32 3.44 0.65
CA PHE A 90 14.45 4.37 1.37
C PHE A 90 14.99 5.80 1.33
N LYS A 91 16.29 5.99 1.62
CA LYS A 91 16.92 7.32 1.56
C LYS A 91 16.80 7.98 0.19
N LYS A 92 17.00 7.20 -0.88
CA LYS A 92 16.81 7.70 -2.25
C LYS A 92 15.36 8.15 -2.48
N LEU A 93 14.39 7.35 -2.04
CA LEU A 93 12.97 7.65 -2.20
C LEU A 93 12.56 8.89 -1.39
N ASP A 94 13.04 9.04 -0.16
CA ASP A 94 12.76 10.21 0.68
C ASP A 94 13.34 11.50 0.05
N ASN A 95 14.57 11.44 -0.48
CA ASN A 95 15.15 12.56 -1.23
C ASN A 95 14.35 12.96 -2.47
N GLN A 96 13.56 12.04 -3.03
CA GLN A 96 12.74 12.24 -4.22
C GLN A 96 11.25 12.48 -3.91
N ARG A 97 10.88 12.71 -2.64
CA ARG A 97 9.47 12.78 -2.21
C ARG A 97 8.63 13.87 -2.88
N TYR A 98 9.26 14.91 -3.41
CA TYR A 98 8.58 16.02 -4.12
C TYR A 98 8.77 16.00 -5.64
N MET A 99 9.43 14.99 -6.21
CA MET A 99 9.87 15.00 -7.62
C MET A 99 8.75 15.28 -8.63
N TYR A 100 7.52 14.85 -8.33
CA TYR A 100 6.35 15.04 -9.20
C TYR A 100 5.24 15.84 -8.53
N LEU A 101 5.45 16.44 -7.35
CA LEU A 101 4.41 17.22 -6.71
C LEU A 101 4.32 18.60 -7.37
N THR A 102 3.11 18.95 -7.79
CA THR A 102 2.81 20.32 -8.24
C THR A 102 3.04 21.26 -7.06
N ARG A 103 3.73 22.39 -7.28
CA ARG A 103 3.87 23.45 -6.26
C ARG A 103 2.54 24.11 -5.96
#